data_AF-A0A453NGN4-F1
#
_entry.id   AF-A0A453NGN4-F1
#
_cell.length_a   1.000
_cell.length_b   1.000
_cell.length_c   1.000
_cell.angle_alpha   90.00
_cell.angle_beta   90.00
_cell.angle_gamma   90.00
#
_symmetry.space_group_name_H-M   'P 1'
#
loop_
_entity.id
_entity.type
_entity.pdbx_description
1 polymer ?
#
loop_
_entity_poly.entity_id
_entity_poly.type
_entity_poly.pdbx_seq_one_letter_code
_entity_poly.pdbx_strand_id
1 'polypeptide(L)'
;DGQVHGATHVHAHLFGSLPPSSLAPQGVEAPKQRDGVRPPPGPWRLPVIGSLHHIMCSRLPYRAMADLSRRLDAPLMYLRLGEVPVVVASSPEAAREIMKTHDVNFATRPWSPTMRVLLADGEGLVFAPYGPLWRQLRRISILELLSARRVQSFRRVREEEVGRLVAAIAAATPGEAVNVSQRVYETTMDMTMRSIMGDRFEKRDDFLQVFAEGVKITSGFNLGDLFPSSRLASFLSGTARRAEANHRKNGELVDCVIRQHEEKKAAAADGAVDEEDLVDVLMKIHKEGGLEVPVTMGVIRAFILDEGCALEWRLRRRTLSSC
;
A
#
# COMPACT_ATOMS: atom_id res chain seq x y z
N ASP A 1 -41.17 9.44 -10.37
CA ASP A 1 -39.95 10.07 -10.90
C ASP A 1 -39.17 10.76 -9.78
N GLY A 2 -38.12 10.10 -9.30
CA GLY A 2 -37.31 10.57 -8.18
C GLY A 2 -36.00 9.80 -8.16
N GLN A 3 -35.09 10.20 -9.03
CA GLN A 3 -33.82 9.56 -9.31
C GLN A 3 -32.84 9.81 -8.16
N VAL A 4 -32.62 8.80 -7.31
CA VAL A 4 -31.63 8.84 -6.21
C VAL A 4 -30.24 8.64 -6.83
N HIS A 5 -29.53 9.75 -7.09
CA HIS A 5 -28.13 9.72 -7.47
C HIS A 5 -27.25 9.38 -6.27
N GLY A 6 -26.82 8.12 -6.18
CA GLY A 6 -25.76 7.69 -5.26
C GLY A 6 -24.40 8.21 -5.71
N ALA A 7 -23.81 9.14 -4.96
CA ALA A 7 -22.46 9.62 -5.18
C ALA A 7 -21.45 8.60 -4.61
N THR A 8 -20.83 7.83 -5.49
CA THR A 8 -19.78 6.86 -5.17
C THR A 8 -18.46 7.60 -4.92
N HIS A 9 -18.11 7.84 -3.65
CA HIS A 9 -16.84 8.48 -3.28
C HIS A 9 -15.65 7.52 -3.49
N VAL A 10 -14.92 7.71 -4.59
CA VAL A 10 -13.68 7.00 -4.89
C VAL A 10 -12.51 7.68 -4.15
N HIS A 11 -12.20 7.21 -2.94
CA HIS A 11 -10.91 7.50 -2.29
C HIS A 11 -9.77 6.85 -3.07
N ALA A 12 -8.97 7.66 -3.77
CA ALA A 12 -7.67 7.28 -4.30
C ALA A 12 -6.66 8.32 -3.81
N HIS A 13 -5.83 7.96 -2.83
CA HIS A 13 -4.60 8.69 -2.57
C HIS A 13 -3.62 8.34 -3.69
N LEU A 14 -3.73 9.07 -4.80
CA LEU A 14 -2.75 9.06 -5.88
C LEU A 14 -1.87 10.28 -5.68
N PHE A 15 -0.70 10.08 -5.06
CA PHE A 15 0.41 10.99 -5.28
C PHE A 15 0.94 10.72 -6.68
N GLY A 16 0.26 11.27 -7.69
CA GLY A 16 0.81 11.40 -9.03
C GLY A 16 1.78 12.57 -9.04
N SER A 17 3.07 12.32 -8.84
CA SER A 17 4.09 13.26 -9.30
C SER A 17 4.47 12.88 -10.73
N LEU A 18 4.66 13.89 -11.59
CA LEU A 18 5.18 13.70 -12.95
C LEU A 18 6.49 12.89 -12.91
N PRO A 19 6.73 11.96 -13.86
CA PRO A 19 7.90 11.09 -13.85
C PRO A 19 9.19 11.89 -14.05
N PRO A 20 10.28 11.59 -13.33
CA PRO A 20 11.62 12.00 -13.74
C PRO A 20 12.10 11.09 -14.88
N SER A 21 12.44 11.69 -16.02
CA SER A 21 13.02 11.01 -17.17
C SER A 21 14.29 10.24 -16.77
N SER A 22 14.31 8.93 -16.98
CA SER A 22 15.46 8.06 -16.69
C SER A 22 16.46 8.03 -17.85
N LEU A 23 17.55 8.77 -17.76
CA LEU A 23 18.83 8.48 -18.43
C LEU A 23 19.97 8.98 -17.53
N ALA A 24 20.97 8.12 -17.28
CA ALA A 24 22.14 8.39 -16.43
C ALA A 24 23.19 9.28 -17.15
N PRO A 25 24.29 9.67 -16.47
CA PRO A 25 24.70 11.05 -16.23
C PRO A 25 25.41 11.69 -17.43
N GLN A 26 24.85 12.77 -17.96
CA GLN A 26 25.60 13.78 -18.71
C GLN A 26 25.21 15.15 -18.17
N GLY A 27 26.18 16.08 -18.16
CA GLY A 27 26.18 17.32 -17.40
C GLY A 27 24.82 18.02 -17.24
N VAL A 28 24.47 18.37 -16.01
CA VAL A 28 23.23 19.06 -15.66
C VAL A 28 23.30 20.49 -16.17
N GLU A 29 22.89 20.68 -17.43
CA GLU A 29 22.29 21.94 -17.88
C GLU A 29 20.81 21.91 -17.47
N ALA A 30 20.35 22.98 -16.83
CA ALA A 30 18.96 23.12 -16.38
C ALA A 30 17.99 22.96 -17.57
N PRO A 31 16.86 22.23 -17.41
CA PRO A 31 15.95 22.01 -18.52
C PRO A 31 15.31 23.33 -18.95
N LYS A 32 15.55 23.70 -20.23
CA LYS A 32 14.85 24.80 -20.89
C LYS A 32 13.33 24.60 -20.80
N GLN A 33 12.68 25.62 -20.28
CA GLN A 33 11.23 25.73 -20.12
C GLN A 33 10.56 25.54 -21.49
N ARG A 34 9.72 24.49 -21.64
CA ARG A 34 8.83 24.37 -22.81
C ARG A 34 7.69 25.37 -22.62
N ASP A 35 7.54 26.29 -23.55
CA ASP A 35 6.47 27.28 -23.58
C ASP A 35 5.08 26.61 -23.57
N GLY A 36 4.21 27.01 -22.62
CA GLY A 36 2.76 26.99 -22.84
C GLY A 36 1.85 26.14 -21.94
N VAL A 37 2.33 25.22 -21.09
CA VAL A 37 1.43 24.45 -20.21
C VAL A 37 1.23 25.18 -18.89
N ARG A 38 0.07 25.83 -18.73
CA ARG A 38 -0.31 26.41 -17.44
C ARG A 38 -0.68 25.28 -16.48
N PRO A 39 -0.09 25.22 -15.28
CA PRO A 39 -0.49 24.24 -14.30
C PRO A 39 -1.95 24.48 -13.88
N PRO A 40 -2.64 23.46 -13.34
CA PRO A 40 -3.95 23.62 -12.72
C PRO A 40 -3.93 24.76 -11.69
N PRO A 41 -5.08 25.42 -11.44
CA PRO A 41 -5.17 26.45 -10.42
C PRO A 41 -4.75 25.90 -9.05
N GLY A 42 -4.21 26.75 -8.19
CA GLY A 42 -3.76 26.35 -6.86
C GLY A 42 -3.84 27.50 -5.87
N PRO A 43 -3.94 27.21 -4.56
CA PRO A 43 -3.90 28.24 -3.53
C PRO A 43 -2.54 28.94 -3.54
N TRP A 44 -2.51 30.11 -2.92
CA TRP A 44 -1.25 30.84 -2.72
C TRP A 44 -0.25 30.01 -1.91
N ARG A 45 1.04 30.29 -2.14
CA ARG A 45 2.16 29.47 -1.65
C ARG A 45 3.08 30.32 -0.80
N LEU A 46 3.53 29.77 0.32
CA LEU A 46 4.61 30.35 1.11
C LEU A 46 5.97 29.94 0.53
N PRO A 47 7.02 30.76 0.71
CA PRO A 47 8.40 30.34 0.44
C PRO A 47 8.73 29.05 1.19
N VAL A 48 9.55 28.18 0.59
CA VAL A 48 10.02 26.90 1.14
C VAL A 48 8.93 25.84 1.32
N ILE A 49 7.89 26.09 2.12
CA ILE A 49 6.87 25.07 2.48
C ILE A 49 5.73 24.94 1.46
N GLY A 50 5.58 25.92 0.55
CA GLY A 50 4.54 25.92 -0.47
C GLY A 50 3.12 26.00 0.12
N SER A 51 2.25 25.08 -0.30
CA SER A 51 0.85 24.95 0.11
C SER A 51 0.66 24.09 1.37
N LEU A 52 1.75 23.57 1.96
CA LEU A 52 1.68 22.62 3.09
C LEU A 52 0.92 23.19 4.30
N HIS A 53 1.05 24.48 4.56
CA HIS A 53 0.38 25.17 5.66
C HIS A 53 -1.15 25.06 5.58
N HIS A 54 -1.75 25.05 4.38
CA HIS A 54 -3.19 24.85 4.22
C HIS A 54 -3.64 23.44 4.62
N ILE A 55 -2.78 22.45 4.45
CA ILE A 55 -3.07 21.04 4.70
C ILE A 55 -2.86 20.68 6.17
N MET A 56 -1.79 21.21 6.78
CA MET A 56 -1.41 20.93 8.16
C MET A 56 -2.34 21.56 9.20
N CYS A 57 -3.17 22.54 8.82
CA CYS A 57 -4.18 23.11 9.70
C CYS A 57 -5.36 22.17 10.00
N SER A 58 -5.51 21.06 9.27
CA SER A 58 -6.57 20.07 9.49
C SER A 58 -6.00 18.79 10.09
N ARG A 59 -6.78 18.15 10.98
CA ARG A 59 -6.48 16.79 11.45
C ARG A 59 -6.46 15.75 10.31
N LEU A 60 -7.16 16.04 9.22
CA LEU A 60 -7.33 15.13 8.09
C LEU A 60 -6.91 15.83 6.79
N PRO A 61 -5.72 15.54 6.25
CA PRO A 61 -5.18 16.18 5.04
C PRO A 61 -6.13 16.15 3.85
N TYR A 62 -6.82 15.02 3.63
CA TYR A 62 -7.76 14.87 2.51
C TYR A 62 -8.98 15.79 2.62
N ARG A 63 -9.44 16.10 3.85
CA ARG A 63 -10.55 17.05 4.05
C ARG A 63 -10.09 18.46 3.74
N ALA A 64 -8.89 18.85 4.18
CA ALA A 64 -8.32 20.14 3.81
C ALA A 64 -8.19 20.29 2.28
N MET A 65 -7.73 19.25 1.59
CA MET A 65 -7.65 19.26 0.13
C MET A 65 -9.03 19.40 -0.53
N ALA A 66 -10.05 18.68 -0.05
CA ALA A 66 -11.41 18.80 -0.56
C ALA A 66 -12.01 20.20 -0.30
N ASP A 67 -11.76 20.78 0.88
CA ASP A 67 -12.22 22.12 1.22
C ASP A 67 -11.56 23.19 0.36
N LEU A 68 -10.25 23.06 0.09
CA LEU A 68 -9.53 23.95 -0.81
C LEU A 68 -10.07 23.87 -2.24
N SER A 69 -10.29 22.66 -2.76
CA SER A 69 -10.86 22.48 -4.09
C SER A 69 -12.24 23.13 -4.22
N ARG A 70 -13.11 22.97 -3.21
CA ARG A 70 -14.44 23.61 -3.19
C ARG A 70 -14.36 25.14 -3.13
N ARG A 71 -13.44 25.68 -2.32
CA ARG A 71 -13.25 27.14 -2.21
C ARG A 71 -12.72 27.77 -3.49
N LEU A 72 -11.89 27.03 -4.22
CA LEU A 72 -11.29 27.49 -5.48
C LEU A 72 -12.14 27.16 -6.71
N ASP A 73 -13.27 26.47 -6.53
CA ASP A 73 -14.09 25.91 -7.61
C ASP A 73 -13.24 25.19 -8.68
N ALA A 74 -12.28 24.38 -8.20
CA ALA A 74 -11.26 23.77 -9.02
C ALA A 74 -11.41 22.24 -9.06
N PRO A 75 -11.89 21.65 -10.17
CA PRO A 75 -12.04 20.19 -10.30
C PRO A 75 -10.69 19.47 -10.26
N LEU A 76 -9.63 20.17 -10.67
CA LEU A 76 -8.23 19.76 -10.62
C LEU A 76 -7.42 20.92 -10.04
N MET A 77 -6.65 20.67 -8.99
CA MET A 77 -5.84 21.71 -8.34
C MET A 77 -4.37 21.30 -8.19
N TYR A 78 -3.48 22.28 -8.26
CA TYR A 78 -2.05 22.09 -8.05
C TYR A 78 -1.65 22.56 -6.65
N LEU A 79 -0.96 21.68 -5.92
CA LEU A 79 -0.38 21.93 -4.61
C LEU A 79 1.13 21.72 -4.66
N ARG A 80 1.86 22.45 -3.83
CA ARG A 80 3.28 22.20 -3.59
C ARG A 80 3.48 21.87 -2.11
N LEU A 81 3.77 20.62 -1.78
CA LEU A 81 3.98 20.17 -0.41
C LEU A 81 5.49 20.14 -0.13
N GLY A 82 6.01 21.22 0.46
CA GLY A 82 7.47 21.43 0.53
C GLY A 82 8.07 21.56 -0.86
N GLU A 83 8.90 20.59 -1.26
CA GLU A 83 9.49 20.51 -2.60
C GLU A 83 8.67 19.63 -3.56
N VAL A 84 7.69 18.88 -3.06
CA VAL A 84 6.96 17.87 -3.84
C VAL A 84 5.77 18.49 -4.56
N PRO A 85 5.71 18.45 -5.91
CA PRO A 85 4.54 18.87 -6.66
C PRO A 85 3.44 17.80 -6.57
N VAL A 86 2.21 18.23 -6.29
CA VAL A 86 1.05 17.34 -6.15
C VAL A 86 -0.13 17.91 -6.93
N VAL A 87 -0.78 17.08 -7.74
CA VAL A 87 -2.04 17.41 -8.41
C VAL A 87 -3.17 16.66 -7.71
N VAL A 88 -4.23 17.36 -7.36
CA VAL A 88 -5.39 16.78 -6.68
C VAL A 88 -6.62 16.90 -7.58
N ALA A 89 -7.19 15.75 -7.94
CA ALA A 89 -8.48 15.66 -8.61
C ALA A 89 -9.59 15.50 -7.57
N SER A 90 -10.57 16.40 -7.60
CA SER A 90 -11.63 16.48 -6.60
C SER A 90 -13.04 16.40 -7.20
N SER A 91 -13.14 16.13 -8.50
CA SER A 91 -14.41 15.90 -9.21
C SER A 91 -14.45 14.49 -9.83
N PRO A 92 -15.64 13.89 -9.99
CA PRO A 92 -15.80 12.63 -10.70
C PRO A 92 -15.23 12.67 -12.13
N GLU A 93 -15.39 13.79 -12.84
CA GLU A 93 -14.93 13.99 -14.21
C GLU A 93 -13.41 13.98 -14.28
N ALA A 94 -12.74 14.76 -13.42
CA ALA A 94 -11.27 14.78 -13.36
C ALA A 94 -10.70 13.42 -12.92
N ALA A 95 -11.34 12.75 -11.96
CA ALA A 95 -10.94 11.42 -11.53
C ALA A 95 -11.11 10.41 -12.67
N ARG A 96 -12.19 10.49 -13.45
CA ARG A 96 -12.41 9.63 -14.62
C ARG A 96 -11.33 9.84 -15.68
N GLU A 97 -10.95 11.08 -15.95
CA GLU A 97 -9.94 11.39 -16.94
C GLU A 97 -8.58 10.80 -16.57
N ILE A 98 -8.18 10.92 -15.31
CA ILE A 98 -6.93 10.36 -14.79
C ILE A 98 -6.97 8.83 -14.72
N MET A 99 -8.07 8.26 -14.24
CA MET A 99 -8.16 6.83 -13.89
C MET A 99 -8.66 5.93 -15.02
N LYS A 100 -9.15 6.49 -16.13
CA LYS A 100 -9.63 5.73 -17.28
C LYS A 100 -9.05 6.22 -18.60
N THR A 101 -9.15 7.53 -18.87
CA THR A 101 -8.72 8.07 -20.17
C THR A 101 -7.19 8.07 -20.31
N HIS A 102 -6.50 8.38 -19.22
CA HIS A 102 -5.04 8.46 -19.14
C HIS A 102 -4.44 7.52 -18.09
N ASP A 103 -5.12 6.40 -17.80
CA ASP A 103 -4.77 5.48 -16.73
C ASP A 103 -3.32 4.98 -16.80
N VAL A 104 -2.83 4.62 -17.99
CA VAL A 104 -1.44 4.18 -18.22
C VAL A 104 -0.42 5.28 -17.87
N ASN A 105 -0.72 6.54 -18.18
CA ASN A 105 0.18 7.67 -17.89
C ASN A 105 0.30 7.94 -16.38
N PHE A 106 -0.75 7.64 -15.62
CA PHE A 106 -0.82 7.84 -14.17
C PHE A 106 -0.69 6.53 -13.36
N ALA A 107 -0.38 5.42 -14.01
CA ALA A 107 -0.29 4.12 -13.36
C ALA A 107 0.97 3.98 -12.49
N THR A 108 2.03 4.72 -12.81
CA THR A 108 3.29 4.69 -12.06
C THR A 108 3.13 5.40 -10.72
N ARG A 109 3.53 4.72 -9.64
CA ARG A 109 3.54 5.27 -8.28
C ARG A 109 4.96 5.71 -7.92
N PRO A 110 5.27 7.02 -7.91
CA PRO A 110 6.59 7.51 -7.53
C PRO A 110 6.87 7.20 -6.06
N TRP A 111 8.04 6.64 -5.78
CA TRP A 111 8.44 6.30 -4.41
C TRP A 111 9.06 7.50 -3.71
N SER A 112 8.57 7.77 -2.50
CA SER A 112 9.24 8.69 -1.60
C SER A 112 10.62 8.14 -1.15
N PRO A 113 11.54 9.00 -0.69
CA PRO A 113 12.80 8.56 -0.09
C PRO A 113 12.61 7.47 0.97
N THR A 114 11.62 7.62 1.85
CA THR A 114 11.30 6.62 2.88
C THR A 114 10.84 5.29 2.27
N MET A 115 9.99 5.32 1.24
CA MET A 115 9.53 4.12 0.53
C MET A 115 10.67 3.36 -0.16
N ARG A 116 11.62 4.08 -0.76
CA ARG A 116 12.81 3.47 -1.40
C ARG A 116 13.65 2.67 -0.43
N VAL A 117 13.76 3.14 0.81
CA VAL A 117 14.46 2.43 1.88
C VAL A 117 13.65 1.21 2.34
N LEU A 118 12.34 1.37 2.50
CA LEU A 118 11.48 0.28 2.97
C LEU A 118 11.37 -0.89 1.97
N LEU A 119 11.44 -0.58 0.68
CA LEU A 119 11.30 -1.52 -0.44
C LEU A 119 12.63 -1.76 -1.18
N ALA A 120 13.76 -1.60 -0.49
CA ALA A 120 15.09 -1.64 -1.12
C ALA A 120 15.39 -2.95 -1.86
N ASP A 121 14.86 -4.08 -1.38
CA ASP A 121 15.11 -5.41 -1.94
C ASP A 121 14.26 -5.75 -3.17
N GLY A 122 13.16 -5.02 -3.44
CA GLY A 122 12.31 -5.36 -4.57
C GLY A 122 10.94 -4.69 -4.58
N GLU A 123 10.28 -4.80 -5.73
CA GLU A 123 8.98 -4.20 -6.00
C GLU A 123 7.88 -5.25 -5.80
N GLY A 124 6.98 -5.02 -4.84
CA GLY A 124 5.75 -5.79 -4.70
C GLY A 124 4.65 -5.29 -5.65
N LEU A 125 3.48 -5.92 -5.63
CA LEU A 125 2.38 -5.58 -6.54
C LEU A 125 1.88 -4.14 -6.39
N VAL A 126 1.75 -3.64 -5.16
CA VAL A 126 1.09 -2.36 -4.86
C VAL A 126 1.96 -1.19 -5.30
N PHE A 127 3.27 -1.33 -5.16
CA PHE A 127 4.23 -0.26 -5.42
C PHE A 127 5.04 -0.42 -6.70
N ALA A 128 4.97 -1.57 -7.40
CA ALA A 128 5.62 -1.73 -8.69
C ALA A 128 5.10 -0.74 -9.75
N PRO A 129 5.98 -0.15 -10.57
CA PRO A 129 5.60 0.62 -11.73
C PRO A 129 4.87 -0.28 -12.74
N TYR A 130 3.95 0.32 -13.50
CA TYR A 130 3.20 -0.43 -14.49
C TYR A 130 4.15 -0.98 -15.57
N GLY A 131 4.17 -2.29 -15.73
CA GLY A 131 5.09 -2.98 -16.62
C GLY A 131 4.89 -4.50 -16.62
N PRO A 132 5.78 -5.27 -17.27
CA PRO A 132 5.71 -6.72 -17.31
C PRO A 132 5.67 -7.36 -15.92
N LEU A 133 6.55 -6.94 -15.00
CA LEU A 133 6.58 -7.43 -13.62
C LEU A 133 5.25 -7.20 -12.90
N TRP A 134 4.71 -5.98 -12.94
CA TRP A 134 3.43 -5.67 -12.31
C TRP A 134 2.28 -6.52 -12.87
N ARG A 135 2.20 -6.68 -14.20
CA ARG A 135 1.16 -7.52 -14.84
C ARG A 135 1.27 -8.98 -14.41
N GLN A 136 2.49 -9.48 -14.28
CA GLN A 136 2.78 -10.83 -13.83
C GLN A 136 2.38 -11.03 -12.37
N LEU A 137 2.83 -10.15 -11.45
CA LEU A 137 2.46 -10.19 -10.04
C LEU A 137 0.94 -10.09 -9.87
N ARG A 138 0.28 -9.20 -10.63
CA ARG A 138 -1.18 -9.06 -10.63
C ARG A 138 -1.87 -10.37 -11.03
N ARG A 139 -1.36 -11.04 -12.07
CA ARG A 139 -1.90 -12.32 -12.54
C ARG A 139 -1.77 -13.40 -11.46
N ILE A 140 -0.60 -13.50 -10.82
CA ILE A 140 -0.36 -14.44 -9.71
C ILE A 140 -1.36 -14.16 -8.58
N SER A 141 -1.48 -12.91 -8.14
CA SER A 141 -2.43 -12.52 -7.08
C SER A 141 -3.86 -12.92 -7.40
N ILE A 142 -4.30 -12.68 -8.64
CA ILE A 142 -5.66 -13.02 -9.07
C ILE A 142 -5.88 -14.52 -9.11
N LEU A 143 -4.93 -15.30 -9.61
CA LEU A 143 -5.10 -16.75 -9.75
C LEU A 143 -4.97 -17.47 -8.41
N GLU A 144 -4.02 -17.05 -7.59
CA GLU A 144 -3.54 -17.83 -6.43
C GLU A 144 -4.11 -17.35 -5.08
N LEU A 145 -4.65 -16.13 -5.02
CA LEU A 145 -5.36 -15.62 -3.84
C LEU A 145 -6.82 -15.29 -4.11
N LEU A 146 -7.07 -14.55 -5.18
CA LEU A 146 -8.37 -13.88 -5.38
C LEU A 146 -9.31 -14.64 -6.31
N SER A 147 -8.93 -15.81 -6.80
CA SER A 147 -9.77 -16.63 -7.67
C SER A 147 -10.89 -17.29 -6.85
N ALA A 148 -12.06 -17.50 -7.46
CA ALA A 148 -13.19 -18.11 -6.77
C ALA A 148 -12.82 -19.47 -6.14
N ARG A 149 -11.98 -20.26 -6.81
CA ARG A 149 -11.49 -21.55 -6.31
C ARG A 149 -10.61 -21.38 -5.06
N ARG A 150 -9.65 -20.45 -5.08
CA ARG A 150 -8.74 -20.20 -3.94
C ARG A 150 -9.48 -19.56 -2.77
N VAL A 151 -10.37 -18.62 -3.04
CA VAL A 151 -11.27 -18.07 -2.01
C VAL A 151 -12.11 -19.19 -1.38
N GLN A 152 -12.56 -20.18 -2.14
CA GLN A 152 -13.29 -21.33 -1.58
C GLN A 152 -12.41 -22.28 -0.76
N SER A 153 -11.13 -22.49 -1.12
CA SER A 153 -10.23 -23.32 -0.30
C SER A 153 -10.05 -22.71 1.09
N PHE A 154 -9.83 -21.40 1.18
CA PHE A 154 -9.71 -20.66 2.45
C PHE A 154 -11.01 -20.54 3.26
N ARG A 155 -12.05 -21.31 2.93
CA ARG A 155 -13.32 -21.35 3.68
C ARG A 155 -13.09 -21.73 5.13
N ARG A 156 -12.26 -22.74 5.39
CA ARG A 156 -11.95 -23.20 6.75
C ARG A 156 -11.36 -22.08 7.60
N VAL A 157 -10.36 -21.38 7.08
CA VAL A 157 -9.73 -20.22 7.74
C VAL A 157 -10.78 -19.18 8.11
N ARG A 158 -11.68 -18.82 7.18
CA ARG A 158 -12.74 -17.85 7.48
C ARG A 158 -13.71 -18.32 8.56
N GLU A 159 -14.17 -19.56 8.49
CA GLU A 159 -15.12 -20.12 9.47
C GLU A 159 -14.51 -20.15 10.87
N GLU A 160 -13.23 -20.54 10.99
CA GLU A 160 -12.51 -20.54 12.27
C GLU A 160 -12.30 -19.14 12.85
N GLU A 161 -11.87 -18.18 12.02
CA GLU A 161 -11.63 -16.79 12.47
C GLU A 161 -12.94 -16.07 12.83
N VAL A 162 -14.03 -16.29 12.08
CA VAL A 162 -15.37 -15.79 12.46
C VAL A 162 -15.85 -16.47 13.74
N GLY A 163 -15.63 -17.77 13.89
CA GLY A 163 -15.97 -18.50 15.11
C GLY A 163 -15.28 -17.92 16.34
N ARG A 164 -13.97 -17.62 16.24
CA ARG A 164 -13.21 -16.95 17.28
C ARG A 164 -13.73 -15.55 17.60
N LEU A 165 -14.07 -14.77 16.58
CA LEU A 165 -14.68 -13.44 16.76
C LEU A 165 -15.99 -13.53 17.54
N VAL A 166 -16.91 -14.42 17.13
CA VAL A 166 -18.22 -14.59 17.78
C VAL A 166 -18.04 -15.07 19.21
N ALA A 167 -17.17 -16.05 19.46
CA ALA A 167 -16.88 -16.53 20.81
C ALA A 167 -16.32 -15.41 21.71
N ALA A 168 -15.41 -14.59 21.19
CA ALA A 168 -14.83 -13.48 21.94
C ALA A 168 -15.83 -12.34 22.25
N ILE A 169 -16.82 -12.13 21.38
CA ILE A 169 -17.93 -11.21 21.63
C ILE A 169 -18.90 -11.81 22.66
N ALA A 170 -19.25 -13.09 22.53
CA ALA A 170 -20.16 -13.78 23.44
C ALA A 170 -19.61 -13.94 24.86
N ALA A 171 -18.29 -14.02 25.01
CA ALA A 171 -17.61 -14.08 26.30
C ALA A 171 -17.49 -12.71 27.01
N ALA A 172 -17.90 -11.61 26.37
CA ALA A 172 -17.86 -10.30 27.00
C ALA A 172 -18.88 -10.19 28.15
N THR A 173 -18.50 -9.46 29.20
CA THR A 173 -19.34 -9.30 30.39
C THR A 173 -20.64 -8.56 30.03
N PRO A 174 -21.81 -8.98 30.53
CA PRO A 174 -23.06 -8.24 30.32
C PRO A 174 -22.90 -6.77 30.76
N GLY A 175 -23.19 -5.84 29.84
CA GLY A 175 -23.05 -4.39 30.08
C GLY A 175 -21.68 -3.79 29.76
N GLU A 176 -20.68 -4.62 29.40
CA GLU A 176 -19.37 -4.15 28.95
C GLU A 176 -19.40 -3.75 27.48
N ALA A 177 -18.87 -2.56 27.16
CA ALA A 177 -18.77 -2.10 25.78
C ALA A 177 -17.65 -2.85 25.05
N VAL A 178 -18.00 -3.53 23.96
CA VAL A 178 -17.03 -4.25 23.11
C VAL A 178 -16.67 -3.41 21.89
N ASN A 179 -15.37 -3.20 21.65
CA ASN A 179 -14.89 -2.55 20.43
C ASN A 179 -14.93 -3.53 19.24
N VAL A 180 -16.09 -3.60 18.59
CA VAL A 180 -16.32 -4.49 17.43
C VAL A 180 -15.41 -4.12 16.26
N SER A 181 -15.15 -2.82 16.03
CA SER A 181 -14.29 -2.37 14.93
C SER A 181 -12.87 -2.90 15.04
N GLN A 182 -12.30 -2.86 16.25
CA GLN A 182 -10.97 -3.42 16.52
C GLN A 182 -10.97 -4.94 16.34
N ARG A 183 -11.96 -5.66 16.90
CA ARG A 183 -12.03 -7.12 16.78
C ARG A 183 -12.19 -7.56 15.32
N VAL A 184 -13.03 -6.90 14.53
CA VAL A 184 -13.19 -7.20 13.10
C VAL A 184 -11.89 -6.93 12.33
N TYR A 185 -11.16 -5.86 12.68
CA TYR A 185 -9.86 -5.57 12.10
C TYR A 185 -8.86 -6.70 12.37
N GLU A 186 -8.70 -7.09 13.64
CA GLU A 186 -7.82 -8.19 14.06
C GLU A 186 -8.20 -9.50 13.36
N THR A 187 -9.47 -9.89 13.39
CA THR A 187 -9.98 -11.09 12.72
C THR A 187 -9.67 -11.09 11.22
N THR A 188 -9.77 -9.95 10.54
CA THR A 188 -9.49 -9.93 9.10
C THR A 188 -7.99 -9.94 8.79
N MET A 189 -7.17 -9.28 9.61
CA MET A 189 -5.72 -9.41 9.53
C MET A 189 -5.30 -10.87 9.73
N ASP A 190 -5.91 -11.56 10.68
CA ASP A 190 -5.65 -12.95 10.99
C ASP A 190 -6.02 -13.88 9.84
N MET A 191 -7.21 -13.71 9.25
CA MET A 191 -7.63 -14.42 8.03
C MET A 191 -6.66 -14.20 6.86
N THR A 192 -6.23 -12.95 6.67
CA THR A 192 -5.34 -12.56 5.58
C THR A 192 -3.98 -13.20 5.75
N MET A 193 -3.40 -13.07 6.95
CA MET A 193 -2.09 -13.61 7.28
C MET A 193 -2.06 -15.13 7.11
N ARG A 194 -3.11 -15.83 7.57
CA ARG A 194 -3.24 -17.28 7.40
C ARG A 194 -3.42 -17.72 5.95
N SER A 195 -4.06 -16.89 5.12
CA SER A 195 -4.19 -17.17 3.68
C SER A 195 -2.88 -16.97 2.93
N ILE A 196 -2.00 -16.08 3.41
CA ILE A 196 -0.71 -15.77 2.78
C ILE A 196 0.39 -16.72 3.28
N MET A 197 0.49 -16.92 4.60
CA MET A 197 1.61 -17.61 5.27
C MET A 197 1.22 -18.90 6.00
N GLY A 198 -0.02 -19.35 5.86
CA GLY A 198 -0.52 -20.55 6.51
C GLY A 198 -0.77 -20.40 8.02
N ASP A 199 -1.10 -21.53 8.66
CA ASP A 199 -1.62 -21.59 10.03
C ASP A 199 -0.56 -21.52 11.14
N ARG A 200 0.74 -21.65 10.81
CA ARG A 200 1.79 -21.93 11.80
C ARG A 200 3.03 -21.05 11.65
N PHE A 201 2.83 -19.74 11.67
CA PHE A 201 3.95 -18.82 11.76
C PHE A 201 4.22 -18.42 13.22
N GLU A 202 5.31 -18.94 13.79
CA GLU A 202 5.67 -18.73 15.21
C GLU A 202 5.92 -17.25 15.56
N LYS A 203 6.41 -16.44 14.61
CA LYS A 203 6.73 -15.02 14.82
C LYS A 203 5.66 -14.09 14.26
N ARG A 204 4.40 -14.55 14.23
CA ARG A 204 3.28 -13.83 13.63
C ARG A 204 3.00 -12.48 14.29
N ASP A 205 2.99 -12.41 15.61
CA ASP A 205 2.74 -11.15 16.31
C ASP A 205 3.88 -10.14 16.09
N ASP A 206 5.13 -10.61 16.03
CA ASP A 206 6.27 -9.79 15.62
C ASP A 206 6.06 -9.23 14.21
N PHE A 207 5.63 -10.06 13.25
CA PHE A 207 5.36 -9.59 11.88
C PHE A 207 4.24 -8.58 11.82
N LEU A 208 3.11 -8.80 12.51
CA LEU A 208 2.03 -7.82 12.56
C LEU A 208 2.50 -6.48 13.16
N GLN A 209 3.38 -6.53 14.17
CA GLN A 209 3.96 -5.33 14.77
C GLN A 209 4.87 -4.58 13.79
N VAL A 210 5.77 -5.26 13.08
CA VAL A 210 6.66 -4.64 12.09
C VAL A 210 5.87 -4.15 10.87
N PHE A 211 4.83 -4.88 10.48
CA PHE A 211 3.93 -4.47 9.43
C PHE A 211 3.19 -3.17 9.80
N ALA A 212 2.60 -3.10 10.99
CA ALA A 212 1.92 -1.90 11.49
C ALA A 212 2.87 -0.70 11.62
N GLU A 213 4.12 -0.92 12.04
CA GLU A 213 5.15 0.12 12.08
C GLU A 213 5.54 0.58 10.66
N GLY A 214 5.65 -0.34 9.69
CA GLY A 214 5.86 -0.01 8.28
C GLY A 214 4.74 0.85 7.69
N VAL A 215 3.48 0.48 7.97
CA VAL A 215 2.31 1.30 7.60
C VAL A 215 2.38 2.67 8.25
N LYS A 216 2.77 2.76 9.53
CA LYS A 216 2.91 4.03 10.24
C LYS A 216 4.02 4.92 9.67
N ILE A 217 5.16 4.34 9.31
CA ILE A 217 6.31 5.07 8.72
C ILE A 217 5.94 5.66 7.36
N THR A 218 5.17 4.91 6.57
CA THR A 218 4.74 5.31 5.22
C THR A 218 3.47 6.17 5.23
N SER A 219 2.66 6.07 6.28
CA SER A 219 1.46 6.87 6.46
C SER A 219 1.79 8.24 7.05
N GLY A 220 1.84 9.27 6.20
CA GLY A 220 1.88 10.66 6.64
C GLY A 220 2.96 11.48 5.95
N PHE A 221 3.07 12.73 6.42
CA PHE A 221 4.07 13.68 5.94
C PHE A 221 5.29 13.65 6.86
N ASN A 222 6.44 13.24 6.34
CA ASN A 222 7.72 13.37 7.03
C ASN A 222 8.63 14.35 6.29
N LEU A 223 9.58 14.94 7.02
CA LEU A 223 10.45 15.99 6.46
C LEU A 223 11.36 15.46 5.34
N GLY A 224 11.83 14.21 5.43
CA GLY A 224 12.66 13.59 4.39
C GLY A 224 11.91 13.43 3.07
N ASP A 225 10.62 13.11 3.13
CA ASP A 225 9.79 12.93 1.94
C ASP A 225 9.27 14.24 1.36
N LEU A 226 9.07 15.27 2.20
CA LEU A 226 8.63 16.61 1.75
C LEU A 226 9.77 17.48 1.21
N PHE A 227 11.00 17.27 1.68
CA PHE A 227 12.20 18.04 1.31
C PHE A 227 13.34 17.09 0.91
N PRO A 228 13.18 16.30 -0.17
CA PRO A 228 14.16 15.31 -0.59
C PRO A 228 15.54 15.92 -0.93
N SER A 229 15.62 17.21 -1.26
CA SER A 229 16.91 17.87 -1.54
C SER A 229 17.73 18.16 -0.28
N SER A 230 17.08 18.21 0.90
CA SER A 230 17.70 18.64 2.15
C SER A 230 18.19 17.44 2.97
N ARG A 231 19.53 17.29 3.06
CA ARG A 231 20.16 16.29 3.95
C ARG A 231 19.79 16.49 5.42
N LEU A 232 19.62 17.74 5.85
CA LEU A 232 19.21 18.06 7.22
C LEU A 232 17.77 17.61 7.49
N ALA A 233 16.85 17.83 6.55
CA ALA A 233 15.46 17.38 6.69
C ALA A 233 15.37 15.85 6.77
N SER A 234 16.14 15.15 5.94
CA SER A 234 16.27 13.69 6.00
C SER A 234 16.80 13.22 7.36
N PHE A 235 17.89 13.83 7.86
CA PHE A 235 18.48 13.49 9.16
C PHE A 235 17.52 13.75 10.34
N LEU A 236 16.88 14.93 10.38
CA LEU A 236 15.96 15.31 11.45
C LEU A 236 14.67 14.49 11.47
N SER A 237 14.22 13.97 10.31
CA SER A 237 13.00 13.16 10.24
C SER A 237 13.13 11.85 11.03
N GLY A 238 14.34 11.27 11.10
CA GLY A 238 14.58 9.94 11.66
C GLY A 238 13.83 8.80 10.95
N THR A 239 13.09 9.07 9.86
CA THR A 239 12.25 8.09 9.18
C THR A 239 13.07 7.11 8.37
N ALA A 240 14.19 7.54 7.77
CA ALA A 240 15.10 6.65 7.06
C ALA A 240 15.62 5.52 7.97
N ARG A 241 16.13 5.86 9.17
CA ARG A 241 16.61 4.87 10.13
C ARG A 241 15.51 3.91 10.60
N ARG A 242 14.29 4.42 10.82
CA ARG A 242 13.13 3.58 11.17
C ARG A 242 12.74 2.67 10.01
N ALA A 243 12.74 3.17 8.78
CA ALA A 243 12.47 2.40 7.58
C ALA A 243 13.52 1.30 7.35
N GLU A 244 14.81 1.59 7.55
CA GLU A 244 15.89 0.59 7.48
C GLU A 244 15.72 -0.51 8.53
N ALA A 245 15.45 -0.13 9.79
CA ALA A 245 15.22 -1.09 10.86
C ALA A 245 13.99 -1.96 10.57
N ASN A 246 12.92 -1.36 10.07
CA ASN A 246 11.70 -2.05 9.67
C ASN A 246 11.92 -2.99 8.48
N HIS A 247 12.63 -2.52 7.45
CA HIS A 247 12.99 -3.29 6.28
C HIS A 247 13.79 -4.54 6.66
N ARG A 248 14.85 -4.37 7.46
CA ARG A 248 15.68 -5.47 7.95
C ARG A 248 14.86 -6.49 8.74
N LYS A 249 14.07 -6.03 9.73
CA LYS A 249 13.26 -6.93 10.57
C LYS A 249 12.19 -7.64 9.76
N ASN A 250 11.57 -6.98 8.78
CA ASN A 250 10.65 -7.63 7.84
C ASN A 250 11.34 -8.72 7.01
N GLY A 251 12.54 -8.44 6.48
CA GLY A 251 13.32 -9.42 5.73
C GLY A 251 13.60 -10.68 6.57
N GLU A 252 14.08 -10.51 7.81
CA GLU A 252 14.34 -11.63 8.74
C GLU A 252 13.08 -12.45 9.04
N LEU A 253 11.92 -11.79 9.20
CA LEU A 253 10.66 -12.46 9.47
C LEU A 253 10.16 -13.24 8.26
N VAL A 254 10.20 -12.65 7.06
CA VAL A 254 9.81 -13.36 5.84
C VAL A 254 10.75 -14.53 5.56
N ASP A 255 12.05 -14.39 5.79
CA ASP A 255 12.99 -15.52 5.66
C ASP A 255 12.67 -16.64 6.65
N CYS A 256 12.22 -16.29 7.85
CA CYS A 256 11.75 -17.27 8.84
C CYS A 256 10.51 -18.03 8.33
N VAL A 257 9.55 -17.31 7.74
CA VAL A 257 8.36 -17.91 7.10
C VAL A 257 8.79 -18.88 6.00
N ILE A 258 9.65 -18.44 5.09
CA ILE A 258 10.10 -19.26 3.95
C ILE A 258 10.79 -20.54 4.43
N ARG A 259 11.72 -20.42 5.40
CA ARG A 259 12.40 -21.59 5.99
C ARG A 259 11.41 -22.57 6.61
N GLN A 260 10.41 -22.10 7.35
CA GLN A 260 9.39 -22.96 7.95
C GLN A 260 8.58 -23.72 6.89
N HIS A 261 8.27 -23.09 5.75
CA HIS A 261 7.57 -23.78 4.65
C HIS A 261 8.45 -24.84 3.99
N GLU A 262 9.74 -24.55 3.80
CA GLU A 262 10.69 -25.54 3.26
C GLU A 262 10.89 -26.74 4.18
N GLU A 263 11.03 -26.51 5.50
CA GLU A 263 11.12 -27.57 6.51
C GLU A 263 9.84 -28.41 6.57
N LYS A 264 8.67 -27.77 6.53
CA LYS A 264 7.38 -28.45 6.52
C LYS A 264 7.21 -29.34 5.28
N LYS A 265 7.59 -28.84 4.10
CA LYS A 265 7.56 -29.63 2.85
C LYS A 265 8.52 -30.80 2.87
N ALA A 266 9.71 -30.63 3.43
CA ALA A 266 10.67 -31.72 3.61
C ALA A 266 10.13 -32.79 4.58
N ALA A 267 9.44 -32.39 5.65
CA ALA A 267 8.85 -33.31 6.61
C ALA A 267 7.56 -34.00 6.10
N ALA A 268 6.81 -33.34 5.20
CA ALA A 268 5.55 -33.83 4.65
C ALA A 268 5.70 -34.78 3.44
N ALA A 269 6.90 -35.33 3.22
CA ALA A 269 7.17 -36.28 2.13
C ALA A 269 6.29 -37.56 2.14
N ASP A 270 5.49 -37.78 3.20
CA ASP A 270 4.43 -38.79 3.29
C ASP A 270 3.03 -38.17 3.14
N GLY A 271 2.57 -37.99 1.89
CA GLY A 271 1.16 -38.08 1.47
C GLY A 271 0.11 -37.12 2.07
N ALA A 272 0.46 -36.22 2.99
CA ALA A 272 -0.48 -35.25 3.55
C ALA A 272 -0.71 -34.12 2.54
N VAL A 273 -1.92 -34.03 2.01
CA VAL A 273 -2.36 -32.88 1.20
C VAL A 273 -2.50 -31.68 2.13
N ASP A 274 -1.41 -30.95 2.32
CA ASP A 274 -1.41 -29.66 2.98
C ASP A 274 -2.03 -28.62 2.04
N GLU A 275 -2.79 -27.69 2.61
CA GLU A 275 -3.45 -26.64 1.84
C GLU A 275 -2.38 -25.63 1.39
N GLU A 276 -1.95 -25.72 0.13
CA GLU A 276 -0.92 -24.84 -0.47
C GLU A 276 -1.29 -23.37 -0.27
N ASP A 277 -0.43 -22.59 0.39
CA ASP A 277 -0.62 -21.15 0.60
C ASP A 277 0.14 -20.31 -0.44
N LEU A 278 0.12 -18.98 -0.28
CA LEU A 278 0.74 -18.09 -1.25
C LEU A 278 2.27 -18.21 -1.26
N VAL A 279 2.89 -18.36 -0.09
CA VAL A 279 4.34 -18.50 0.02
C VAL A 279 4.78 -19.74 -0.75
N ASP A 280 4.05 -20.84 -0.59
CA ASP A 280 4.32 -22.07 -1.33
C ASP A 280 4.28 -21.89 -2.85
N VAL A 281 3.26 -21.21 -3.36
CA VAL A 281 3.11 -20.95 -4.80
C VAL A 281 4.22 -20.04 -5.31
N LEU A 282 4.55 -18.96 -4.59
CA LEU A 282 5.63 -18.03 -4.96
C LEU A 282 6.99 -18.72 -4.98
N MET A 283 7.26 -19.59 -4.00
CA MET A 283 8.51 -20.35 -3.94
C MET A 283 8.59 -21.38 -5.08
N LYS A 284 7.48 -22.00 -5.47
CA LYS A 284 7.42 -22.89 -6.62
C LYS A 284 7.71 -22.14 -7.92
N ILE A 285 7.06 -20.99 -8.13
CA ILE A 285 7.30 -20.10 -9.28
C ILE A 285 8.76 -19.65 -9.34
N HIS A 286 9.35 -19.31 -8.20
CA HIS A 286 10.76 -18.92 -8.11
C HIS A 286 11.70 -20.05 -8.56
N LYS A 287 11.42 -21.30 -8.14
CA LYS A 287 12.23 -22.48 -8.46
C LYS A 287 12.05 -22.96 -9.90
N GLU A 288 10.82 -22.96 -10.42
CA GLU A 288 10.50 -23.39 -11.79
C GLU A 288 10.98 -22.40 -12.85
N GLY A 289 11.02 -21.10 -12.52
CA GLY A 289 11.41 -20.06 -13.47
C GLY A 289 10.45 -19.96 -14.66
N GLY A 290 10.96 -19.55 -15.82
CA GLY A 290 10.19 -19.53 -17.08
C GLY A 290 9.21 -18.35 -17.25
N LEU A 291 9.21 -17.40 -16.31
CA LEU A 291 8.45 -16.16 -16.41
C LEU A 291 9.22 -15.08 -17.18
N GLU A 292 8.49 -14.16 -17.83
CA GLU A 292 9.06 -13.05 -18.61
C GLU A 292 9.98 -12.18 -17.76
N VAL A 293 9.59 -11.93 -16.50
CA VAL A 293 10.45 -11.28 -15.51
C VAL A 293 10.73 -12.25 -14.36
N PRO A 294 12.00 -12.51 -14.02
CA PRO A 294 12.34 -13.38 -12.89
C PRO A 294 11.75 -12.85 -11.58
N VAL A 295 11.01 -13.71 -10.87
CA VAL A 295 10.52 -13.41 -9.52
C VAL A 295 11.69 -13.68 -8.57
N THR A 296 12.41 -12.64 -8.16
CA THR A 296 13.53 -12.77 -7.21
C THR A 296 13.03 -12.91 -5.78
N MET A 297 13.90 -13.38 -4.86
CA MET A 297 13.55 -13.42 -3.43
C MET A 297 13.15 -12.06 -2.87
N GLY A 298 13.77 -10.97 -3.34
CA GLY A 298 13.37 -9.61 -2.96
C GLY A 298 11.96 -9.24 -3.41
N VAL A 299 11.56 -9.65 -4.62
CA VAL A 299 10.18 -9.50 -5.12
C VAL A 299 9.20 -10.34 -4.29
N ILE A 300 9.55 -11.57 -3.92
CA ILE A 300 8.71 -12.43 -3.06
C ILE A 300 8.48 -11.76 -1.70
N ARG A 301 9.56 -11.29 -1.05
CA ARG A 301 9.47 -10.58 0.24
C ARG A 301 8.57 -9.35 0.13
N ALA A 302 8.77 -8.53 -0.90
CA ALA A 302 7.97 -7.32 -1.11
C ALA A 302 6.49 -7.66 -1.42
N PHE A 303 6.24 -8.70 -2.22
CA PHE A 303 4.89 -9.11 -2.59
C PHE A 303 4.08 -9.65 -1.40
N ILE A 304 4.73 -10.43 -0.51
CA ILE A 304 4.11 -10.90 0.74
C ILE A 304 3.69 -9.72 1.64
N LEU A 305 4.55 -8.69 1.76
CA LEU A 305 4.22 -7.48 2.52
C LEU A 305 3.10 -6.67 1.86
N ASP A 306 3.09 -6.58 0.53
CA ASP A 306 2.12 -5.80 -0.24
C ASP A 306 0.70 -6.37 -0.17
N GLU A 307 0.53 -7.69 -0.23
CA GLU A 307 -0.78 -8.32 -0.10
C GLU A 307 -1.39 -8.08 1.30
N GLY A 308 -0.57 -8.07 2.36
CA GLY A 308 -1.00 -7.61 3.69
C GLY A 308 -1.53 -6.16 3.68
N CYS A 309 -0.81 -5.25 3.02
CA CYS A 309 -1.19 -3.84 2.86
C CYS A 309 -2.47 -3.63 2.05
N ALA A 310 -2.61 -4.35 0.94
CA ALA A 310 -3.77 -4.22 0.05
C ALA A 310 -5.08 -4.62 0.75
N LEU A 311 -5.02 -5.65 1.60
CA LEU A 311 -6.15 -6.11 2.38
C LEU A 311 -6.48 -5.18 3.55
N GLU A 312 -5.48 -4.63 4.26
CA GLU A 312 -5.72 -3.61 5.31
C GLU A 312 -6.42 -2.37 4.74
N TRP A 313 -5.96 -1.86 3.60
CA TRP A 313 -6.56 -0.71 2.92
C TRP A 313 -8.02 -0.92 2.55
N ARG A 314 -8.37 -2.13 2.10
CA ARG A 314 -9.74 -2.47 1.72
C ARG A 314 -10.69 -2.47 2.91
N LEU A 315 -10.17 -2.76 4.11
CA LEU A 315 -10.95 -2.85 5.35
C LEU A 315 -11.16 -1.48 6.00
N ARG A 316 -10.10 -0.66 6.10
CA ARG A 316 -10.22 0.71 6.62
C ARG A 316 -11.20 1.56 5.81
N ARG A 317 -11.33 1.31 4.50
CA ARG A 317 -12.28 2.02 3.64
C ARG A 317 -13.75 1.75 3.99
N ARG A 318 -14.07 0.54 4.47
CA ARG A 318 -15.45 0.14 4.84
C ARG A 318 -15.83 0.63 6.24
N THR A 319 -14.91 0.58 7.20
CA THR A 319 -15.15 1.08 8.56
C THR A 319 -15.32 2.60 8.59
N LEU A 320 -14.58 3.36 7.77
CA LEU A 320 -14.77 4.82 7.64
C LEU A 320 -16.02 5.24 6.88
N SER A 321 -16.67 4.35 6.12
CA SER A 321 -17.96 4.65 5.47
C SER A 321 -19.16 4.37 6.37
N SER A 322 -18.93 3.83 7.58
CA SER A 322 -19.97 3.48 8.55
C SER A 322 -19.99 4.39 9.79
N CYS A 323 -19.20 5.47 9.78
CA CYS A 323 -19.20 6.57 10.76
C CYS A 323 -19.46 7.90 10.02
#